data_AF-A0A1W0A8E0-F1
#
_entry.id   AF-A0A1W0A8E0-F1
#
_cell.length_a   1.000
_cell.length_b   1.000
_cell.length_c   1.000
_cell.angle_alpha   90.00
_cell.angle_beta   90.00
_cell.angle_gamma   90.00
#
_symmetry.space_group_name_H-M   'P 1'
#
loop_
_entity.id
_entity.type
_entity.pdbx_description
1 polymer ?
#
loop_
_entity_poly.entity_id
_entity_poly.type
_entity_poly.pdbx_seq_one_letter_code
_entity_poly.pdbx_strand_id
1 'polypeptide(L)'
;MVKPYFSLDSMVEGSFDVANKLFGVRFVLRPDIKTYHPDVRVYEVHETVRQWCLDGGIPCINRNNEDEGINIIPIVVNNNNFVKSAEGEPTLLSFDNCVTLFHEFGHACHGILSKVKYNRLSGVAVVADFMELPSQLMEHWVFEPEVLKKYSRHYDTDETIPQDLLHKLKAAATFGQGFDIIEYMACALIDQKSHQLESIERINMPEFEEKVLAELDMPAGIVMRYRILDFIHLFDGPEYVAGYYTYLWAEVLDADAFDAILEASSIFGKKTAKRLVKYFYSAGNSIDPMDAYRKFRGRDPIIESML
;
A
#
# COMPACT_ATOMS: atom_id res chain seq x y z
N MET A 1 -14.19 16.33 14.90
CA MET A 1 -14.49 15.50 13.71
C MET A 1 -13.55 15.95 12.62
N VAL A 2 -12.71 15.07 12.06
CA VAL A 2 -11.65 15.44 11.09
C VAL A 2 -12.05 15.21 9.63
N LYS A 3 -13.11 14.43 9.39
CA LYS A 3 -13.62 14.05 8.06
C LYS A 3 -13.79 15.21 7.06
N PRO A 4 -14.27 16.43 7.45
CA PRO A 4 -14.38 17.55 6.51
C PRO A 4 -13.07 18.03 5.87
N TYR A 5 -11.91 17.62 6.41
CA TYR A 5 -10.59 17.99 5.90
C TYR A 5 -10.01 16.96 4.90
N PHE A 6 -10.71 15.85 4.66
CA PHE A 6 -10.19 14.72 3.87
C PHE A 6 -11.09 14.45 2.68
N SER A 7 -11.12 15.38 1.72
CA SER A 7 -11.79 15.13 0.44
C SER A 7 -11.01 14.10 -0.40
N LEU A 8 -11.71 13.24 -1.12
CA LEU A 8 -11.09 12.24 -2.00
C LEU A 8 -10.14 12.89 -3.01
N ASP A 9 -10.53 14.01 -3.60
CA ASP A 9 -9.73 14.70 -4.61
C ASP A 9 -8.43 15.25 -4.00
N SER A 10 -8.51 15.89 -2.84
CA SER A 10 -7.32 16.40 -2.14
C SER A 10 -6.37 15.27 -1.72
N MET A 11 -6.91 14.11 -1.30
CA MET A 11 -6.08 12.97 -0.90
C MET A 11 -5.42 12.27 -2.07
N VAL A 12 -6.11 12.16 -3.23
CA VAL A 12 -5.51 11.69 -4.48
C VAL A 12 -4.39 12.64 -4.94
N GLU A 13 -4.61 13.95 -4.88
CA GLU A 13 -3.55 14.91 -5.19
C GLU A 13 -2.36 14.80 -4.21
N GLY A 14 -2.64 14.50 -2.95
CA GLY A 14 -1.63 14.24 -1.93
C GLY A 14 -0.75 13.05 -2.26
N SER A 15 -1.36 11.93 -2.64
CA SER A 15 -0.60 10.73 -3.03
C SER A 15 0.23 11.00 -4.29
N PHE A 16 -0.30 11.73 -5.26
CA PHE A 16 0.43 12.13 -6.47
C PHE A 16 1.63 13.06 -6.18
N ASP A 17 1.51 13.99 -5.25
CA ASP A 17 2.63 14.88 -4.85
C ASP A 17 3.72 14.11 -4.11
N VAL A 18 3.35 13.16 -3.26
CA VAL A 18 4.30 12.25 -2.61
C VAL A 18 5.05 11.45 -3.67
N ALA A 19 4.35 10.83 -4.63
CA ALA A 19 4.99 10.10 -5.73
C ALA A 19 5.86 11.01 -6.62
N ASN A 20 5.46 12.27 -6.85
CA ASN A 20 6.29 13.22 -7.57
C ASN A 20 7.61 13.51 -6.84
N LYS A 21 7.54 13.78 -5.54
CA LYS A 21 8.72 14.11 -4.72
C LYS A 21 9.66 12.93 -4.53
N LEU A 22 9.12 11.72 -4.37
CA LEU A 22 9.90 10.50 -4.19
C LEU A 22 10.44 9.96 -5.53
N PHE A 23 9.56 9.81 -6.51
CA PHE A 23 9.84 9.01 -7.70
C PHE A 23 10.04 9.86 -8.96
N GLY A 24 9.72 11.15 -8.90
CA GLY A 24 9.86 12.05 -10.05
C GLY A 24 8.84 11.73 -11.15
N VAL A 25 7.60 11.40 -10.79
CA VAL A 25 6.50 11.15 -11.73
C VAL A 25 5.42 12.23 -11.62
N ARG A 26 4.68 12.49 -12.68
CA ARG A 26 3.52 13.40 -12.70
C ARG A 26 2.32 12.72 -13.35
N PHE A 27 1.13 13.04 -12.86
CA PHE A 27 -0.13 12.46 -13.29
C PHE A 27 -0.95 13.51 -14.03
N VAL A 28 -1.39 13.20 -15.24
CA VAL A 28 -2.18 14.08 -16.10
C VAL A 28 -3.53 13.44 -16.35
N LEU A 29 -4.61 14.05 -15.88
CA LEU A 29 -5.97 13.55 -16.08
C LEU A 29 -6.31 13.49 -17.58
N ARG A 30 -6.87 12.37 -18.02
CA ARG A 30 -7.27 12.08 -19.40
C ARG A 30 -8.76 11.76 -19.48
N PRO A 31 -9.64 12.79 -19.41
CA PRO A 31 -11.09 12.58 -19.47
C PRO A 31 -11.57 12.11 -20.85
N ASP A 32 -10.71 12.19 -21.86
CA ASP A 32 -10.98 11.77 -23.23
C ASP A 32 -10.89 10.25 -23.44
N ILE A 33 -10.30 9.50 -22.49
CA ILE A 33 -10.16 8.05 -22.58
C ILE A 33 -11.45 7.37 -22.14
N LYS A 34 -12.00 6.49 -22.98
CA LYS A 34 -13.19 5.70 -22.67
C LYS A 34 -12.88 4.70 -21.54
N THR A 35 -13.69 4.74 -20.49
CA THR A 35 -13.56 3.87 -19.32
C THR A 35 -14.62 2.77 -19.28
N TYR A 36 -14.43 1.78 -18.40
CA TYR A 36 -15.39 0.70 -18.18
C TYR A 36 -16.56 1.11 -17.28
N HIS A 37 -16.42 2.19 -16.49
CA HIS A 37 -17.45 2.73 -15.63
C HIS A 37 -17.31 4.27 -15.56
N PRO A 38 -18.41 5.05 -15.52
CA PRO A 38 -18.37 6.51 -15.59
C PRO A 38 -17.59 7.19 -14.45
N ASP A 39 -17.49 6.55 -13.28
CA ASP A 39 -16.76 7.10 -12.13
C ASP A 39 -15.23 6.87 -12.20
N VAL A 40 -14.75 6.12 -13.20
CA VAL A 40 -13.32 5.82 -13.36
C VAL A 40 -12.60 7.06 -13.88
N ARG A 41 -11.50 7.42 -13.21
CA ARG A 41 -10.59 8.50 -13.64
C ARG A 41 -9.31 7.90 -14.20
N VAL A 42 -8.93 8.32 -15.41
CA VAL A 42 -7.71 7.86 -16.08
C VAL A 42 -6.64 8.94 -16.01
N TYR A 43 -5.44 8.56 -15.59
CA TYR A 43 -4.29 9.45 -15.54
C TYR A 43 -3.17 8.90 -16.41
N GLU A 44 -2.62 9.74 -17.28
CA GLU A 44 -1.37 9.47 -17.97
C GLU A 44 -0.20 9.86 -17.06
N VAL A 45 0.77 8.95 -16.90
CA VAL A 45 1.91 9.14 -16.01
C VAL A 45 3.15 9.50 -16.83
N HIS A 46 3.82 10.58 -16.46
CA HIS A 46 5.08 10.99 -17.08
C HIS A 46 6.22 11.06 -16.06
N GLU A 47 7.41 10.59 -16.43
CA GLU A 47 8.63 10.85 -15.65
C GLU A 47 9.08 12.31 -15.85
N THR A 48 9.30 13.04 -14.75
CA THR A 48 9.84 14.41 -14.75
C THR A 48 11.36 14.43 -14.69
N VAL A 49 11.99 13.38 -14.16
CA VAL A 49 13.45 13.31 -13.97
C VAL A 49 14.10 12.52 -15.11
N ARG A 50 14.53 13.21 -16.18
CA ARG A 50 15.39 12.65 -17.25
C ARG A 50 16.68 11.99 -16.73
N GLN A 51 17.12 12.28 -15.51
CA GLN A 51 18.40 11.82 -14.96
C GLN A 51 18.46 10.31 -14.67
N TRP A 52 17.31 9.63 -14.57
CA TRP A 52 17.25 8.16 -14.50
C TRP A 52 17.44 7.51 -15.88
N CYS A 53 17.46 8.32 -16.94
CA CYS A 53 17.54 7.88 -18.33
C CYS A 53 18.93 8.08 -18.97
N LEU A 54 19.93 8.54 -18.22
CA LEU A 54 21.23 8.93 -18.77
C LEU A 54 22.33 7.87 -18.64
N ASP A 55 22.11 6.74 -17.96
CA ASP A 55 23.06 5.60 -17.94
C ASP A 55 22.84 4.62 -19.12
N GLY A 56 22.39 5.10 -20.30
CA GLY A 56 22.23 4.21 -21.47
C GLY A 56 21.55 4.72 -22.74
N GLY A 57 21.09 5.97 -22.83
CA GLY A 57 20.71 6.58 -24.13
C GLY A 57 19.41 6.11 -24.78
N ILE A 58 18.47 5.48 -24.06
CA ILE A 58 17.14 5.09 -24.57
C ILE A 58 16.04 5.85 -23.79
N PRO A 59 14.98 6.39 -24.44
CA PRO A 59 13.91 7.12 -23.74
C PRO A 59 13.11 6.20 -22.82
N CYS A 60 13.07 6.54 -21.53
CA CYS A 60 12.30 5.87 -20.48
C CYS A 60 10.80 6.15 -20.65
N ILE A 61 10.09 5.16 -21.18
CA ILE A 61 8.69 4.90 -20.86
C ILE A 61 8.68 3.40 -20.62
N ASN A 62 8.32 2.96 -19.42
CA ASN A 62 8.16 1.59 -18.91
C ASN A 62 8.18 0.51 -19.99
N ARG A 63 9.16 -0.42 -19.92
CA ARG A 63 9.30 -1.52 -20.89
C ARG A 63 9.40 -2.87 -20.20
N ASN A 64 8.29 -3.60 -20.11
CA ASN A 64 8.41 -5.06 -20.17
C ASN A 64 8.79 -5.38 -21.62
N ASN A 65 9.98 -5.96 -21.82
CA ASN A 65 10.42 -6.46 -23.10
C ASN A 65 10.26 -7.99 -23.06
N GLU A 66 9.06 -8.47 -23.33
CA GLU A 66 8.94 -9.85 -23.83
C GLU A 66 9.78 -9.94 -25.12
N ASP A 67 10.41 -11.10 -25.34
CA ASP A 67 11.40 -11.31 -26.40
C ASP A 67 11.02 -10.58 -27.71
N GLU A 68 12.00 -9.91 -28.34
CA GLU A 68 11.87 -9.14 -29.60
C GLU A 68 11.44 -7.66 -29.53
N GLY A 69 11.70 -6.95 -28.42
CA GLY A 69 11.79 -5.47 -28.45
C GLY A 69 10.44 -4.74 -28.52
N ILE A 70 9.35 -5.40 -28.16
CA ILE A 70 8.06 -4.75 -27.93
C ILE A 70 8.10 -4.06 -26.56
N ASN A 71 7.87 -2.76 -26.58
CA ASN A 71 7.75 -1.97 -25.36
C ASN A 71 6.32 -2.04 -24.81
N ILE A 72 6.08 -2.73 -23.70
CA ILE A 72 4.77 -2.75 -23.02
C ILE A 72 4.76 -1.74 -21.87
N ILE A 73 3.84 -0.77 -21.97
CA ILE A 73 3.55 0.22 -20.94
C ILE A 73 2.55 -0.39 -19.94
N PRO A 74 2.83 -0.38 -18.63
CA PRO A 74 1.92 -0.90 -17.61
C PRO A 74 0.68 -0.01 -17.54
N ILE A 75 -0.47 -0.67 -17.44
CA ILE A 75 -1.75 -0.05 -17.11
C ILE A 75 -2.13 -0.63 -15.74
N VAL A 76 -2.18 0.22 -14.73
CA VAL A 76 -2.55 -0.16 -13.36
C VAL A 76 -3.93 0.38 -13.03
N VAL A 77 -4.64 -0.32 -12.15
CA VAL A 77 -5.97 0.07 -11.68
C VAL A 77 -5.99 -0.04 -10.17
N ASN A 78 -6.37 1.03 -9.48
CA ASN A 78 -6.75 0.98 -8.07
C ASN A 78 -8.27 1.03 -7.96
N ASN A 79 -8.81 0.20 -7.08
CA ASN A 79 -10.24 0.15 -6.80
C ASN A 79 -10.45 0.26 -5.30
N ASN A 80 -11.30 1.19 -4.88
CA ASN A 80 -11.60 1.41 -3.47
C ASN A 80 -13.11 1.50 -3.27
N ASN A 81 -13.60 0.96 -2.16
CA ASN A 81 -15.02 0.96 -1.80
C ASN A 81 -15.38 2.17 -0.92
N PHE A 82 -15.00 3.37 -1.33
CA PHE A 82 -15.37 4.59 -0.61
C PHE A 82 -16.85 4.93 -0.83
N VAL A 83 -17.53 5.38 0.23
CA VAL A 83 -18.94 5.78 0.14
C VAL A 83 -19.05 7.05 -0.71
N LYS A 84 -19.65 6.92 -1.89
CA LYS A 84 -19.91 8.04 -2.80
C LYS A 84 -20.90 9.02 -2.16
N SER A 85 -20.54 10.31 -2.17
CA SER A 85 -21.43 11.40 -1.74
C SER A 85 -22.58 11.62 -2.72
N ALA A 86 -23.58 12.42 -2.31
CA ALA A 86 -24.65 12.87 -3.18
C ALA A 86 -24.08 13.66 -4.38
N GLU A 87 -24.85 13.76 -5.46
CA GLU A 87 -24.44 14.50 -6.65
C GLU A 87 -24.15 15.97 -6.29
N GLY A 88 -22.98 16.47 -6.72
CA GLY A 88 -22.50 17.82 -6.41
C GLY A 88 -21.78 17.98 -5.06
N GLU A 89 -21.81 16.96 -4.20
CA GLU A 89 -21.13 16.98 -2.90
C GLU A 89 -19.76 16.28 -2.96
N PRO A 90 -18.74 16.79 -2.26
CA PRO A 90 -17.43 16.14 -2.23
C PRO A 90 -17.51 14.80 -1.50
N THR A 91 -16.78 13.81 -2.02
CA THR A 91 -16.60 12.52 -1.32
C THR A 91 -15.60 12.70 -0.18
N LEU A 92 -16.06 12.59 1.06
CA LEU A 92 -15.23 12.77 2.26
C LEU A 92 -14.81 11.43 2.85
N LEU A 93 -13.52 11.28 3.12
CA LEU A 93 -12.90 10.06 3.60
C LEU A 93 -12.77 10.07 5.13
N SER A 94 -12.96 8.90 5.76
CA SER A 94 -12.35 8.67 7.08
C SER A 94 -10.83 8.70 6.93
N PHE A 95 -10.12 8.85 8.05
CA PHE A 95 -8.66 8.80 7.99
C PHE A 95 -8.15 7.42 7.56
N ASP A 96 -8.79 6.34 8.00
CA ASP A 96 -8.48 4.97 7.57
C ASP A 96 -8.66 4.81 6.04
N ASN A 97 -9.69 5.42 5.46
CA ASN A 97 -9.86 5.41 4.00
C ASN A 97 -8.75 6.18 3.28
N CYS A 98 -8.17 7.22 3.91
CA CYS A 98 -6.99 7.87 3.37
C CYS A 98 -5.78 6.94 3.42
N VAL A 99 -5.60 6.18 4.50
CA VAL A 99 -4.55 5.15 4.62
C VAL A 99 -4.72 4.11 3.51
N THR A 100 -5.92 3.55 3.34
CA THR A 100 -6.23 2.60 2.25
C THR A 100 -5.94 3.19 0.86
N LEU A 101 -6.25 4.47 0.62
CA LEU A 101 -5.93 5.13 -0.65
C LEU A 101 -4.42 5.12 -0.92
N PHE A 102 -3.61 5.44 0.09
CA PHE A 102 -2.15 5.46 -0.03
C PHE A 102 -1.57 4.04 -0.17
N HIS A 103 -2.13 3.07 0.54
CA HIS A 103 -1.79 1.64 0.42
C HIS A 103 -1.93 1.17 -1.04
N GLU A 104 -3.14 1.30 -1.59
CA GLU A 104 -3.43 0.89 -2.97
C GLU A 104 -2.55 1.65 -3.97
N PHE A 105 -2.33 2.95 -3.73
CA PHE A 105 -1.49 3.76 -4.59
C PHE A 105 -0.01 3.35 -4.54
N GLY A 106 0.46 2.75 -3.43
CA GLY A 106 1.79 2.14 -3.36
C GLY A 106 1.93 0.92 -4.26
N HIS A 107 0.92 0.05 -4.32
CA HIS A 107 0.85 -1.03 -5.33
C HIS A 107 0.86 -0.49 -6.75
N ALA A 108 0.07 0.57 -7.03
CA ALA A 108 0.10 1.23 -8.34
C ALA A 108 1.48 1.80 -8.67
N CYS A 109 2.17 2.43 -7.71
CA CYS A 109 3.53 2.91 -7.92
C CYS A 109 4.50 1.75 -8.19
N HIS A 110 4.35 0.61 -7.52
CA HIS A 110 5.17 -0.58 -7.76
C HIS A 110 4.98 -1.10 -9.19
N GLY A 111 3.74 -1.15 -9.69
CA GLY A 111 3.44 -1.49 -11.08
C GLY A 111 3.96 -0.45 -12.09
N ILE A 112 3.71 0.84 -11.84
CA ILE A 112 4.09 1.95 -12.73
C ILE A 112 5.61 2.08 -12.87
N LEU A 113 6.36 1.89 -11.79
CA LEU A 113 7.80 2.14 -11.75
C LEU A 113 8.66 0.91 -12.10
N SER A 114 8.02 -0.25 -12.30
CA SER A 114 8.69 -1.50 -12.70
C SER A 114 9.56 -1.31 -13.94
N LYS A 115 10.84 -1.73 -13.84
CA LYS A 115 11.85 -1.64 -14.92
C LYS A 115 12.53 -2.98 -15.14
N VAL A 116 11.74 -4.03 -15.31
CA VAL A 116 12.23 -5.39 -15.57
C VAL A 116 12.11 -5.78 -17.04
N LYS A 117 12.98 -6.68 -17.48
CA LYS A 117 12.92 -7.21 -18.85
C LYS A 117 11.72 -8.12 -19.04
N TYR A 118 11.56 -9.12 -18.18
CA TYR A 118 10.57 -10.19 -18.35
C TYR A 118 9.28 -9.86 -17.59
N ASN A 119 8.15 -9.98 -18.28
CA ASN A 119 6.83 -9.69 -17.72
C ASN A 119 6.52 -10.49 -16.44
N ARG A 120 6.97 -11.75 -16.36
CA ARG A 120 6.83 -12.60 -15.17
C ARG A 120 7.47 -12.02 -13.90
N LEU A 121 8.39 -11.06 -14.03
CA LEU A 121 9.08 -10.42 -12.91
C LEU A 121 8.56 -9.00 -12.63
N SER A 122 7.51 -8.54 -13.33
CA SER A 122 7.16 -7.13 -13.38
C SER A 122 6.21 -6.70 -12.27
N GLY A 123 6.44 -5.49 -11.75
CA GLY A 123 5.58 -4.83 -10.78
C GLY A 123 5.40 -5.68 -9.53
N VAL A 124 4.15 -5.90 -9.15
CA VAL A 124 3.76 -6.63 -7.94
C VAL A 124 3.98 -8.15 -8.02
N ALA A 125 4.59 -8.68 -9.10
CA ALA A 125 4.88 -10.11 -9.26
C ALA A 125 6.07 -10.60 -8.39
N VAL A 126 6.10 -10.18 -7.12
CA VAL A 126 7.07 -10.57 -6.08
C VAL A 126 6.49 -11.66 -5.18
N VAL A 127 7.30 -12.18 -4.27
CA VAL A 127 6.83 -13.06 -3.19
C VAL A 127 5.81 -12.35 -2.31
N ALA A 128 4.81 -13.08 -1.81
CA ALA A 128 3.66 -12.51 -1.10
C ALA A 128 4.07 -11.74 0.18
N ASP A 129 5.10 -12.20 0.89
CA ASP A 129 5.62 -11.58 2.12
C ASP A 129 6.48 -10.33 1.89
N PHE A 130 6.70 -9.96 0.63
CA PHE A 130 7.32 -8.68 0.23
C PHE A 130 6.37 -7.79 -0.57
N MET A 131 5.28 -8.35 -1.12
CA MET A 131 4.33 -7.62 -1.97
C MET A 131 3.75 -6.41 -1.26
N GLU A 132 3.47 -6.53 0.04
CA GLU A 132 2.85 -5.48 0.84
C GLU A 132 3.83 -4.41 1.33
N LEU A 133 5.15 -4.62 1.21
CA LEU A 133 6.11 -3.61 1.66
C LEU A 133 5.94 -2.28 0.89
N PRO A 134 5.88 -2.23 -0.45
CA PRO A 134 5.69 -0.97 -1.17
C PRO A 134 4.35 -0.28 -0.90
N SER A 135 3.28 -1.02 -0.63
CA SER A 135 1.95 -0.46 -0.31
C SER A 135 1.94 0.13 1.09
N GLN A 136 2.31 -0.65 2.11
CA GLN A 136 2.33 -0.20 3.51
C GLN A 136 3.32 0.95 3.71
N LEU A 137 4.50 0.89 3.06
CA LEU A 137 5.47 1.97 3.16
C LEU A 137 4.87 3.31 2.71
N MET A 138 4.03 3.33 1.66
CA MET A 138 3.37 4.56 1.20
C MET A 138 2.37 5.13 2.21
N GLU A 139 1.79 4.30 3.08
CA GLU A 139 0.84 4.73 4.11
C GLU A 139 1.46 5.74 5.06
N HIS A 140 2.73 5.59 5.44
CA HIS A 140 3.38 6.49 6.38
C HIS A 140 3.33 7.97 5.95
N TRP A 141 3.36 8.27 4.64
CA TRP A 141 3.31 9.65 4.16
C TRP A 141 1.97 10.34 4.44
N VAL A 142 0.87 9.60 4.61
CA VAL A 142 -0.41 10.22 4.99
C VAL A 142 -0.38 10.76 6.43
N PHE A 143 0.54 10.28 7.26
CA PHE A 143 0.76 10.77 8.63
C PHE A 143 1.74 11.94 8.71
N GLU A 144 2.47 12.23 7.63
CA GLU A 144 3.54 13.21 7.67
C GLU A 144 3.00 14.65 7.69
N PRO A 145 3.47 15.51 8.61
CA PRO A 145 2.95 16.87 8.76
C PRO A 145 3.03 17.73 7.50
N GLU A 146 4.05 17.52 6.66
CA GLU A 146 4.19 18.23 5.39
C GLU A 146 3.05 17.90 4.42
N VAL A 147 2.65 16.63 4.35
CA VAL A 147 1.57 16.13 3.48
C VAL A 147 0.23 16.59 4.04
N LEU A 148 -0.02 16.33 5.33
CA LEU A 148 -1.26 16.71 6.00
C LEU A 148 -1.53 18.21 5.95
N LYS A 149 -0.54 19.07 6.18
CA LYS A 149 -0.73 20.53 6.13
C LYS A 149 -1.12 21.03 4.74
N LYS A 150 -0.67 20.34 3.69
CA LYS A 150 -0.91 20.75 2.30
C LYS A 150 -2.27 20.25 1.80
N TYR A 151 -2.61 18.99 2.10
CA TYR A 151 -3.74 18.29 1.48
C TYR A 151 -4.95 18.13 2.39
N SER A 152 -4.80 18.26 3.71
CA SER A 152 -5.93 18.16 4.63
C SER A 152 -6.61 19.52 4.79
N ARG A 153 -7.41 19.90 3.79
CA ARG A 153 -8.12 21.19 3.71
C ARG A 153 -9.62 21.00 3.84
N HIS A 154 -10.26 21.91 4.58
CA HIS A 154 -11.71 21.88 4.77
C HIS A 154 -12.40 22.03 3.42
N TYR A 155 -13.30 21.10 3.07
CA TYR A 155 -13.89 21.05 1.73
C TYR A 155 -14.66 22.33 1.32
N ASP A 156 -15.21 23.05 2.29
CA ASP A 156 -16.01 24.28 2.05
C ASP A 156 -15.16 25.57 2.14
N THR A 157 -14.26 25.66 3.11
CA THR A 157 -13.54 26.91 3.43
C THR A 157 -12.12 26.95 2.87
N ASP A 158 -11.63 25.83 2.34
CA ASP A 158 -10.23 25.59 1.96
C ASP A 158 -9.23 25.76 3.12
N GLU A 159 -9.69 25.95 4.35
CA GLU A 159 -8.79 26.15 5.50
C GLU A 159 -8.01 24.88 5.82
N THR A 160 -6.70 25.01 6.03
CA THR A 160 -5.86 23.91 6.50
C THR A 160 -6.35 23.39 7.85
N ILE A 161 -6.34 22.07 8.03
CA ILE A 161 -6.67 21.43 9.29
C ILE A 161 -5.90 22.06 10.47
N PRO A 162 -6.60 22.47 11.56
CA PRO A 162 -5.95 23.05 12.72
C PRO A 162 -4.86 22.14 13.30
N GLN A 163 -3.73 22.74 13.68
CA GLN A 163 -2.59 22.02 14.24
C GLN A 163 -2.97 21.16 15.47
N ASP A 164 -3.92 21.63 16.29
CA ASP A 164 -4.42 20.87 17.44
C ASP A 164 -5.18 19.60 17.05
N LEU A 165 -5.89 19.61 15.93
CA LEU A 165 -6.55 18.40 15.40
C LEU A 165 -5.53 17.42 14.82
N LEU A 166 -4.48 17.91 14.16
CA LEU A 166 -3.37 17.08 13.70
C LEU A 166 -2.65 16.39 14.87
N HIS A 167 -2.39 17.12 15.96
CA HIS A 167 -1.80 16.53 17.15
C HIS A 167 -2.68 15.44 17.75
N LYS A 168 -4.00 15.67 17.83
CA LYS A 168 -4.95 14.66 18.32
C LYS A 168 -5.03 13.44 17.41
N LEU A 169 -5.01 13.64 16.09
CA LEU A 169 -4.99 12.57 15.11
C LEU A 169 -3.75 11.69 15.28
N LYS A 170 -2.56 12.31 15.38
CA LYS A 170 -1.31 11.58 15.61
C LYS A 170 -1.28 10.88 16.97
N ALA A 171 -1.77 11.54 18.03
CA ALA A 171 -1.85 10.93 19.36
C ALA A 171 -2.85 9.75 19.42
N ALA A 172 -3.85 9.74 18.54
CA ALA A 172 -4.81 8.64 18.43
C ALA A 172 -4.33 7.49 17.53
N ALA A 173 -3.18 7.61 16.86
CA ALA A 173 -2.69 6.57 15.94
C ALA A 173 -2.43 5.21 16.65
N THR A 174 -2.12 5.23 17.95
CA THR A 174 -1.95 4.02 18.76
C THR A 174 -3.21 3.59 19.50
N PHE A 175 -4.29 4.37 19.42
CA PHE A 175 -5.57 4.01 20.02
C PHE A 175 -6.23 2.94 19.16
N GLY A 176 -6.65 1.82 19.76
CA GLY A 176 -7.28 0.72 19.03
C GLY A 176 -6.31 -0.35 18.54
N GLN A 177 -5.00 -0.11 18.54
CA GLN A 177 -3.99 -1.08 18.05
C GLN A 177 -4.09 -2.48 18.67
N GLY A 178 -4.43 -2.58 19.96
CA GLY A 178 -4.68 -3.87 20.60
C GLY A 178 -5.85 -4.63 19.98
N PHE A 179 -6.91 -3.93 19.58
CA PHE A 179 -8.03 -4.52 18.86
C PHE A 179 -7.58 -4.94 17.44
N ASP A 180 -6.97 -4.01 16.70
CA ASP A 180 -6.58 -4.18 15.29
C ASP A 180 -5.60 -5.35 15.10
N ILE A 181 -4.58 -5.44 15.96
CA ILE A 181 -3.60 -6.53 15.94
C ILE A 181 -4.26 -7.86 16.30
N ILE A 182 -5.14 -7.90 17.30
CA ILE A 182 -5.78 -9.15 17.74
C ILE A 182 -6.75 -9.69 16.68
N GLU A 183 -7.61 -8.84 16.10
CA GLU A 183 -8.54 -9.28 15.05
C GLU A 183 -7.82 -9.77 13.79
N TYR A 184 -6.67 -9.16 13.46
CA TYR A 184 -5.83 -9.56 12.34
C TYR A 184 -5.08 -10.87 12.64
N MET A 185 -4.43 -10.96 13.80
CA MET A 185 -3.68 -12.16 14.21
C MET A 185 -4.60 -13.38 14.28
N ALA A 186 -5.84 -13.22 14.74
CA ALA A 186 -6.83 -14.29 14.70
C ALA A 186 -7.07 -14.82 13.28
N CYS A 187 -7.17 -13.92 12.30
CA CYS A 187 -7.31 -14.28 10.88
C CYS A 187 -6.07 -15.00 10.35
N ALA A 188 -4.87 -14.46 10.62
CA ALA A 188 -3.61 -15.05 10.17
C ALA A 188 -3.38 -16.45 10.77
N LEU A 189 -3.72 -16.64 12.04
CA LEU A 189 -3.58 -17.94 12.71
C LEU A 189 -4.62 -18.95 12.24
N ILE A 190 -5.84 -18.51 11.96
CA ILE A 190 -6.88 -19.39 11.38
C ILE A 190 -6.50 -19.81 9.97
N ASP A 191 -6.00 -18.89 9.14
CA ASP A 191 -5.44 -19.20 7.83
C ASP A 191 -4.37 -20.30 7.92
N GLN A 192 -3.36 -20.13 8.79
CA GLN A 192 -2.33 -21.15 8.98
C GLN A 192 -2.91 -22.50 9.44
N LYS A 193 -3.79 -22.49 10.45
CA LYS A 193 -4.38 -23.72 10.97
C LYS A 193 -5.27 -24.42 9.94
N SER A 194 -6.02 -23.69 9.11
CA SER A 194 -6.86 -24.30 8.06
C SER A 194 -6.02 -24.96 6.98
N HIS A 195 -4.89 -24.37 6.60
CA HIS A 195 -4.01 -24.90 5.55
C HIS A 195 -3.08 -26.02 6.03
N GLN A 196 -3.04 -26.29 7.34
CA GLN A 196 -2.30 -27.40 7.94
C GLN A 196 -3.18 -28.62 8.23
N LEU A 197 -4.46 -28.59 7.88
CA LEU A 197 -5.37 -29.73 8.04
C LEU A 197 -4.94 -30.91 7.17
N GLU A 198 -4.70 -32.06 7.80
CA GLU A 198 -4.35 -33.30 7.10
C GLU A 198 -5.53 -33.92 6.35
N SER A 199 -6.76 -33.59 6.76
CA SER A 199 -8.00 -34.04 6.12
C SER A 199 -9.08 -32.98 6.21
N ILE A 200 -9.78 -32.79 5.10
CA ILE A 200 -10.96 -31.91 4.98
C ILE A 200 -12.27 -32.72 4.94
N GLU A 201 -12.21 -34.05 5.11
CA GLU A 201 -13.41 -34.88 5.11
C GLU A 201 -14.32 -34.53 6.28
N ARG A 202 -15.53 -34.05 5.97
CA ARG A 202 -16.59 -33.69 6.94
C ARG A 202 -16.20 -32.56 7.89
N ILE A 203 -15.36 -31.62 7.46
CA ILE A 203 -15.09 -30.42 8.25
C ILE A 203 -16.28 -29.46 8.21
N ASN A 204 -16.71 -28.99 9.39
CA ASN A 204 -17.60 -27.86 9.54
C ASN A 204 -16.73 -26.63 9.83
N MET A 205 -16.60 -25.73 8.84
CA MET A 205 -15.69 -24.57 8.94
C MET A 205 -16.05 -23.61 10.09
N PRO A 206 -17.33 -23.26 10.32
CA PRO A 206 -17.74 -22.55 11.54
C PRO A 206 -17.32 -23.21 12.85
N GLU A 207 -17.53 -24.53 13.01
CA GLU A 207 -17.13 -25.25 14.23
C GLU A 207 -15.61 -25.31 14.38
N PHE A 208 -14.88 -25.45 13.26
CA PHE A 208 -13.42 -25.36 13.23
C PHE A 208 -12.95 -23.98 13.70
N GLU A 209 -13.56 -22.90 13.19
CA GLU A 209 -13.24 -21.53 13.55
C GLU A 209 -13.45 -21.29 15.06
N GLU A 210 -14.61 -21.65 15.59
CA GLU A 210 -14.91 -21.53 17.03
C GLU A 210 -13.91 -22.30 17.89
N LYS A 211 -13.57 -23.53 17.50
CA LYS A 211 -12.59 -24.36 18.19
C LYS A 211 -11.22 -23.69 18.20
N VAL A 212 -10.75 -23.20 17.05
CA VAL A 212 -9.44 -22.54 16.94
C VAL A 212 -9.40 -21.26 17.76
N LEU A 213 -10.44 -20.42 17.69
CA LEU A 213 -10.50 -19.18 18.49
C LEU A 213 -10.49 -19.47 20.00
N ALA A 214 -11.15 -20.55 20.44
CA ALA A 214 -11.12 -20.98 21.83
C ALA A 214 -9.71 -21.49 22.24
N GLU A 215 -9.01 -22.22 21.38
CA GLU A 215 -7.61 -22.64 21.61
C GLU A 215 -6.64 -21.46 21.71
N LEU A 216 -6.92 -20.37 21.00
CA LEU A 216 -6.13 -19.14 21.00
C LEU A 216 -6.45 -18.20 22.18
N ASP A 217 -7.39 -18.57 23.06
CA ASP A 217 -7.90 -17.73 24.15
C ASP A 217 -8.36 -16.34 23.65
N MET A 218 -9.11 -16.34 22.54
CA MET A 218 -9.57 -15.11 21.90
C MET A 218 -10.40 -14.26 22.87
N PRO A 219 -10.07 -12.97 23.08
CA PRO A 219 -10.84 -12.10 23.95
C PRO A 219 -12.30 -11.96 23.48
N ALA A 220 -13.26 -12.15 24.39
CA ALA A 220 -14.69 -12.14 24.06
C ALA A 220 -15.20 -10.82 23.43
N GLY A 221 -14.48 -9.70 23.65
CA GLY A 221 -14.82 -8.39 23.09
C GLY A 221 -14.28 -8.13 21.68
N ILE A 222 -13.52 -9.07 21.11
CA ILE A 222 -12.87 -8.92 19.81
C ILE A 222 -13.29 -10.08 18.93
N VAL A 223 -13.62 -9.78 17.68
CA VAL A 223 -13.96 -10.78 16.66
C VAL A 223 -12.84 -10.83 15.63
N MET A 224 -12.82 -11.89 14.81
CA MET A 224 -11.95 -11.89 13.63
C MET A 224 -12.34 -10.75 12.67
N ARG A 225 -11.33 -10.16 12.02
CA ARG A 225 -11.53 -9.18 10.95
C ARG A 225 -12.38 -9.75 9.79
N TYR A 226 -12.16 -11.02 9.46
CA TYR A 226 -12.95 -11.78 8.48
C TYR A 226 -13.38 -13.11 9.09
N ARG A 227 -14.64 -13.50 8.93
CA ARG A 227 -15.11 -14.82 9.33
C ARG A 227 -14.70 -15.83 8.28
N ILE A 228 -14.49 -17.08 8.66
CA ILE A 228 -13.95 -18.08 7.73
C ILE A 228 -14.80 -18.29 6.47
N LEU A 229 -16.10 -17.97 6.50
CA LEU A 229 -17.00 -18.11 5.36
C LEU A 229 -17.00 -16.91 4.41
N ASP A 230 -16.58 -15.73 4.87
CA ASP A 230 -16.47 -14.50 4.07
C ASP A 230 -15.02 -14.04 3.89
N PHE A 231 -14.06 -14.88 4.25
CA PHE A 231 -12.63 -14.60 4.15
C PHE A 231 -12.11 -14.74 2.71
N ILE A 232 -12.48 -13.78 1.86
CA ILE A 232 -12.16 -13.74 0.43
C ILE A 232 -10.66 -13.94 0.15
N HIS A 233 -9.77 -13.39 0.98
CA HIS A 233 -8.32 -13.55 0.83
C HIS A 233 -7.87 -15.02 0.74
N LEU A 234 -8.59 -15.94 1.40
CA LEU A 234 -8.23 -17.37 1.38
C LEU A 234 -8.87 -18.14 0.22
N PHE A 235 -9.90 -17.59 -0.42
CA PHE A 235 -10.77 -18.35 -1.33
C PHE A 235 -10.94 -17.75 -2.72
N ASP A 236 -10.49 -16.52 -2.98
CA ASP A 236 -10.65 -15.83 -4.27
C ASP A 236 -9.43 -15.99 -5.20
N GLY A 237 -8.25 -16.27 -4.65
CA GLY A 237 -7.03 -16.42 -5.43
C GLY A 237 -5.87 -17.00 -4.61
N PRO A 238 -4.78 -17.43 -5.26
CA PRO A 238 -3.64 -18.07 -4.60
C PRO A 238 -2.76 -17.10 -3.78
N GLU A 239 -2.98 -15.78 -3.87
CA GLU A 239 -2.06 -14.76 -3.39
C GLU A 239 -1.87 -14.77 -1.86
N TYR A 240 -2.94 -15.04 -1.10
CA TYR A 240 -2.92 -15.06 0.37
C TYR A 240 -3.28 -16.41 0.98
N VAL A 241 -3.38 -17.47 0.17
CA VAL A 241 -3.62 -18.84 0.64
C VAL A 241 -2.45 -19.30 1.49
N ALA A 242 -2.69 -19.64 2.76
CA ALA A 242 -1.65 -19.91 3.75
C ALA A 242 -0.64 -18.74 3.89
N GLY A 243 -1.08 -17.52 3.57
CA GLY A 243 -0.24 -16.34 3.43
C GLY A 243 -0.87 -15.09 4.03
N TYR A 244 -1.96 -15.16 4.79
CA TYR A 244 -2.56 -13.94 5.33
C TYR A 244 -1.64 -13.22 6.33
N TYR A 245 -0.67 -13.95 6.93
CA TYR A 245 0.38 -13.40 7.80
C TYR A 245 1.30 -12.37 7.10
N THR A 246 1.27 -12.29 5.77
CA THR A 246 2.17 -11.45 4.97
C THR A 246 2.03 -9.97 5.28
N TYR A 247 0.85 -9.48 5.69
CA TYR A 247 0.69 -8.08 6.08
C TYR A 247 1.54 -7.72 7.31
N LEU A 248 1.48 -8.50 8.40
CA LEU A 248 2.35 -8.24 9.57
C LEU A 248 3.82 -8.51 9.27
N TRP A 249 4.11 -9.48 8.40
CA TRP A 249 5.48 -9.74 7.98
C TRP A 249 6.07 -8.54 7.22
N ALA A 250 5.29 -7.97 6.31
CA ALA A 250 5.67 -6.77 5.57
C ALA A 250 5.68 -5.53 6.46
N GLU A 251 4.86 -5.47 7.51
CA GLU A 251 4.85 -4.36 8.49
C GLU A 251 6.16 -4.27 9.30
N VAL A 252 6.85 -5.40 9.49
CA VAL A 252 8.23 -5.37 10.03
C VAL A 252 9.19 -4.71 9.05
N LEU A 253 9.02 -4.99 7.76
CA LEU A 253 9.89 -4.44 6.71
C LEU A 253 9.60 -2.96 6.47
N ASP A 254 8.33 -2.55 6.46
CA ASP A 254 7.95 -1.18 6.12
C ASP A 254 8.32 -0.21 7.24
N ALA A 255 8.08 -0.56 8.51
CA ALA A 255 8.42 0.26 9.65
C ALA A 255 9.93 0.49 9.74
N ASP A 256 10.74 -0.57 9.60
CA ASP A 256 12.20 -0.43 9.60
C ASP A 256 12.73 0.26 8.33
N ALA A 257 12.06 0.10 7.18
CA ALA A 257 12.39 0.84 5.97
C ALA A 257 12.05 2.33 6.11
N PHE A 258 10.96 2.66 6.81
CA PHE A 258 10.54 4.02 7.10
C PHE A 258 11.45 4.69 8.12
N ASP A 259 12.00 3.96 9.09
CA ASP A 259 13.07 4.48 9.95
C ASP A 259 14.26 4.97 9.13
N ALA A 260 14.67 4.26 8.08
CA ALA A 260 15.74 4.73 7.19
C ALA A 260 15.38 6.03 6.43
N ILE A 261 14.09 6.32 6.27
CA ILE A 261 13.57 7.57 5.70
C ILE A 261 13.59 8.69 6.76
N LEU A 262 13.21 8.39 8.00
CA LEU A 262 13.24 9.31 9.13
C LEU A 262 14.67 9.67 9.58
N GLU A 263 15.60 8.72 9.49
CA GLU A 263 17.05 8.91 9.72
C GLU A 263 17.68 9.86 8.68
N ALA A 264 17.05 10.02 7.52
CA ALA A 264 17.52 10.93 6.50
C ALA A 264 17.18 12.39 6.86
N SER A 265 17.87 13.34 6.23
CA SER A 265 17.62 14.77 6.47
C SER A 265 16.23 15.26 6.03
N SER A 266 15.46 14.41 5.34
CA SER A 266 14.12 14.72 4.82
C SER A 266 13.42 13.42 4.43
N ILE A 267 12.11 13.35 4.71
CA ILE A 267 11.21 12.29 4.25
C ILE A 267 11.10 12.20 2.70
N PHE A 268 11.58 13.23 1.99
CA PHE A 268 11.72 13.27 0.53
C PHE A 268 13.20 13.31 0.09
N GLY A 269 14.10 12.82 0.94
CA GLY A 269 15.54 12.85 0.71
C GLY A 269 15.93 12.14 -0.59
N LYS A 270 16.49 12.88 -1.55
CA LYS A 270 16.85 12.36 -2.90
C LYS A 270 17.68 11.08 -2.90
N LYS A 271 18.57 10.88 -1.91
CA LYS A 271 19.40 9.68 -1.81
C LYS A 271 18.56 8.46 -1.41
N THR A 272 17.74 8.58 -0.38
CA THR A 272 16.86 7.51 0.10
C THR A 272 15.79 7.18 -0.94
N ALA A 273 15.15 8.20 -1.52
CA ALA A 273 14.19 8.04 -2.61
C ALA A 273 14.79 7.32 -3.83
N LYS A 274 16.04 7.63 -4.19
CA LYS A 274 16.75 6.89 -5.25
C LYS A 274 16.92 5.40 -4.94
N ARG A 275 17.21 5.05 -3.67
CA ARG A 275 17.32 3.66 -3.24
C ARG A 275 15.96 2.96 -3.23
N LEU A 276 14.89 3.64 -2.78
CA LEU A 276 13.52 3.11 -2.80
C LEU A 276 13.12 2.67 -4.20
N VAL A 277 13.23 3.55 -5.19
CA VAL A 277 12.85 3.18 -6.56
C VAL A 277 13.76 2.06 -7.05
N LYS A 278 15.08 2.15 -6.85
CA LYS A 278 16.02 1.18 -7.40
C LYS A 278 15.80 -0.24 -6.86
N TYR A 279 15.53 -0.38 -5.57
CA TYR A 279 15.50 -1.69 -4.92
C TYR A 279 14.08 -2.19 -4.65
N PHE A 280 13.10 -1.32 -4.44
CA PHE A 280 11.72 -1.72 -4.19
C PHE A 280 10.87 -1.54 -5.46
N TYR A 281 10.60 -0.30 -5.87
CA TYR A 281 9.55 -0.04 -6.85
C TYR A 281 9.89 -0.39 -8.30
N SER A 282 11.17 -0.40 -8.69
CA SER A 282 11.58 -0.69 -10.08
C SER A 282 12.13 -2.09 -10.30
N ALA A 283 12.46 -2.78 -9.21
CA ALA A 283 13.11 -4.08 -9.28
C ALA A 283 12.13 -5.20 -9.66
N GLY A 284 10.83 -5.06 -9.34
CA GLY A 284 9.91 -6.18 -9.35
C GLY A 284 10.56 -7.39 -8.67
N ASN A 285 10.47 -8.56 -9.29
CA ASN A 285 11.11 -9.79 -8.80
C ASN A 285 12.42 -10.13 -9.53
N SER A 286 13.13 -9.11 -10.03
CA SER A 286 14.43 -9.29 -10.71
C SER A 286 15.62 -9.38 -9.75
N ILE A 287 15.41 -9.04 -8.48
CA ILE A 287 16.37 -9.15 -7.38
C ILE A 287 15.68 -9.95 -6.28
N ASP A 288 16.41 -10.83 -5.59
CA ASP A 288 15.89 -11.46 -4.38
C ASP A 288 15.36 -10.38 -3.41
N PRO A 289 14.11 -10.50 -2.92
CA PRO A 289 13.46 -9.46 -2.12
C PRO A 289 14.23 -9.06 -0.86
N MET A 290 14.82 -10.01 -0.14
CA MET A 290 15.59 -9.71 1.07
C MET A 290 16.96 -9.13 0.73
N ASP A 291 17.58 -9.52 -0.39
CA ASP A 291 18.76 -8.83 -0.87
C ASP A 291 18.46 -7.39 -1.33
N ALA A 292 17.29 -7.16 -1.93
CA ALA A 292 16.81 -5.82 -2.27
C ALA A 292 16.61 -4.98 -1.00
N TYR A 293 16.01 -5.57 0.04
CA TYR A 293 15.87 -4.97 1.37
C TYR A 293 17.23 -4.58 1.95
N ARG A 294 18.17 -5.51 2.04
CA ARG A 294 19.53 -5.23 2.56
C ARG A 294 20.26 -4.17 1.77
N LYS A 295 20.09 -4.12 0.44
CA LYS A 295 20.68 -3.07 -0.41
C LYS A 295 20.04 -1.70 -0.18
N PHE A 296 18.76 -1.65 0.18
CA PHE A 296 18.08 -0.43 0.58
C PHE A 296 18.48 0.03 1.98
N ARG A 297 18.30 -0.85 2.98
CA ARG A 297 18.45 -0.57 4.41
C ARG A 297 19.90 -0.56 4.88
N GLY A 298 20.75 -1.39 4.28
CA GLY A 298 22.14 -1.62 4.67
C GLY A 298 22.33 -2.72 5.72
N ARG A 299 21.24 -3.33 6.19
CA ARG A 299 21.20 -4.43 7.15
C ARG A 299 19.90 -5.24 7.00
N ASP A 300 19.80 -6.35 7.73
CA ASP A 300 18.53 -7.06 7.91
C ASP A 300 17.50 -6.18 8.66
N PRO A 301 16.19 -6.44 8.46
CA PRO A 301 15.13 -5.74 9.18
C PRO A 301 15.20 -6.03 10.68
N ILE A 302 14.73 -5.08 11.49
CA ILE A 302 14.60 -5.23 12.94
C ILE A 302 13.12 -5.09 13.32
N ILE A 303 12.65 -5.93 14.23
CA ILE A 303 11.24 -5.94 14.62
C ILE A 303 10.89 -4.77 15.54
N GLU A 304 11.89 -4.21 16.24
CA GLU A 304 11.73 -3.10 17.16
C GLU A 304 11.21 -1.81 16.51
N SER A 305 11.30 -1.66 15.19
CA SER A 305 10.70 -0.54 14.47
C SER A 305 9.17 -0.63 14.41
N MET A 306 8.62 -1.85 14.41
CA MET A 306 7.17 -2.11 14.39
C MET A 306 6.56 -2.08 15.81
N LEU A 307 7.33 -2.46 16.83
CA LEU A 307 6.88 -2.57 18.24
C LEU A 307 6.79 -1.23 18.97
#